data_AF-A0A660SZ56-F1
#
_entry.id   AF-A0A660SZ56-F1
#
_cell.length_a   1.000
_cell.length_b   1.000
_cell.length_c   1.000
_cell.angle_alpha   90.00
_cell.angle_beta   90.00
_cell.angle_gamma   90.00
#
_symmetry.space_group_name_H-M   'P 1'
#
loop_
_entity.id
_entity.type
_entity.pdbx_description
1 polymer ?
#
loop_
_entity_poly.entity_id
_entity_poly.type
_entity_poly.pdbx_seq_one_letter_code
_entity_poly.pdbx_strand_id
1 'polypeptide(L)'
;MTSYDILWRIHAVLMSISFAALSSGIVISRFYFKKKWRYKIHKKLGITAGITGVTGLLLAFTIVQISSGAHLTSPHTILGAVTGLLLILTPLAGLQIRKTKKKKQMKLSHRTMGYITLVLIIFTILSGLLFTGILRLPISKSGTVVSAKTVVSSGQGEQQSVSSSSFSENQIEVAGILFSWRIENGYLEGELKSPGKGWVAVGFNPENLMQGADFVIGYVEDGNVYVRDDYGSWYTSHDSDISMNGSEDIEVLGGGEDESGTTVQFRKPLSSEDANDHTFTIGEEIPVIFAYSNEDSFTGMHLKKGKTKIRF
;
A
#
# COMPACT_ATOMS: atom_id res chain seq x y z
N MET A 1 12.14 7.39 13.48
CA MET A 1 10.95 6.53 13.68
C MET A 1 9.75 7.44 13.56
N THR A 2 9.00 7.30 12.47
CA THR A 2 7.90 8.21 12.13
C THR A 2 6.70 7.97 13.05
N SER A 3 5.76 8.92 13.08
CA SER A 3 4.48 8.72 13.77
C SER A 3 3.76 7.48 13.24
N TYR A 4 3.83 7.22 11.93
CA TYR A 4 3.30 6.02 11.29
C TYR A 4 3.92 4.73 11.86
N ASP A 5 5.25 4.69 12.02
CA ASP A 5 5.97 3.53 12.56
C ASP A 5 5.47 3.11 13.95
N ILE A 6 5.17 4.10 14.79
CA ILE A 6 4.67 3.88 16.14
C ILE A 6 3.23 3.34 16.07
N LEU A 7 2.38 3.99 15.27
CA LEU A 7 0.94 3.67 15.21
C LEU A 7 0.70 2.24 14.71
N TRP A 8 1.38 1.80 13.65
CA TRP A 8 1.17 0.44 13.13
C TRP A 8 1.62 -0.65 14.12
N ARG A 9 2.72 -0.41 14.86
CA ARG A 9 3.20 -1.34 15.90
C ARG A 9 2.20 -1.44 17.04
N ILE A 10 1.67 -0.31 17.50
CA ILE A 10 0.62 -0.30 18.53
C ILE A 10 -0.64 -1.01 18.03
N HIS A 11 -1.04 -0.81 16.77
CA HIS A 11 -2.17 -1.52 16.16
C HIS A 11 -1.95 -3.03 16.20
N ALA A 12 -0.79 -3.51 15.74
CA ALA A 12 -0.45 -4.92 15.74
C ALA A 12 -0.46 -5.53 17.16
N VAL A 13 0.07 -4.82 18.16
CA VAL A 13 0.06 -5.25 19.57
C VAL A 13 -1.37 -5.35 20.10
N LEU A 14 -2.21 -4.34 19.86
CA LEU A 14 -3.61 -4.34 20.31
C LEU A 14 -4.41 -5.50 19.70
N MET A 15 -4.23 -5.75 18.40
CA MET A 15 -4.88 -6.87 17.70
C MET A 15 -4.38 -8.23 18.22
N SER A 16 -3.08 -8.34 18.55
CA SER A 16 -2.50 -9.56 19.13
C SER A 16 -3.06 -9.85 20.53
N ILE A 17 -3.20 -8.82 21.37
CA ILE A 17 -3.82 -8.94 22.70
C ILE A 17 -5.30 -9.33 22.55
N SER A 18 -6.02 -8.73 21.60
CA SER A 18 -7.42 -9.08 21.31
C SER A 18 -7.56 -10.56 20.93
N PHE A 19 -6.71 -11.03 20.01
CA PHE A 19 -6.68 -12.42 19.56
C PHE A 19 -6.37 -13.40 20.70
N ALA A 20 -5.35 -13.09 21.52
CA ALA A 20 -4.98 -13.92 22.66
C ALA A 20 -6.12 -14.00 23.70
N ALA A 21 -6.77 -12.87 24.00
CA ALA A 21 -7.91 -12.82 24.92
C ALA A 21 -9.12 -13.60 24.39
N LEU A 22 -9.46 -13.46 23.11
CA LEU A 22 -10.55 -14.21 22.47
C LEU A 22 -10.28 -15.72 22.49
N SER A 23 -9.09 -16.13 22.04
CA SER A 23 -8.67 -17.54 21.99
C SER A 23 -8.69 -18.16 23.39
N SER A 24 -8.11 -17.47 24.38
CA SER A 24 -8.15 -17.89 25.79
C SER A 24 -9.58 -17.99 26.32
N GLY A 25 -10.45 -17.04 25.95
CA GLY A 25 -11.86 -17.04 26.31
C GLY A 25 -12.59 -18.28 25.77
N ILE A 26 -12.31 -18.70 24.54
CA ILE A 26 -12.90 -19.90 23.92
C ILE A 26 -12.35 -21.17 24.57
N VAL A 27 -11.04 -21.27 24.76
CA VAL A 27 -10.37 -22.42 25.41
C VAL A 27 -10.91 -22.64 26.83
N ILE A 28 -10.95 -21.59 27.65
CA ILE A 28 -11.48 -21.66 29.02
C ILE A 28 -12.93 -22.11 29.02
N SER A 29 -13.74 -21.59 28.09
CA SER A 29 -15.13 -22.01 27.94
C SER A 29 -15.27 -23.47 27.52
N ARG A 30 -14.37 -23.99 26.69
CA ARG A 30 -14.44 -25.38 26.20
C ARG A 30 -13.99 -26.40 27.26
N PHE A 31 -12.85 -26.17 27.90
CA PHE A 31 -12.20 -27.18 28.74
C PHE A 31 -12.58 -27.09 30.22
N TYR A 32 -12.88 -25.89 30.75
CA TYR A 32 -13.13 -25.70 32.19
C TYR A 32 -14.63 -25.65 32.52
N PHE A 33 -15.48 -26.35 31.76
CA PHE A 33 -16.95 -26.28 31.85
C PHE A 33 -17.54 -26.59 33.23
N LYS A 34 -16.84 -27.38 34.07
CA LYS A 34 -17.28 -27.74 35.43
C LYS A 34 -16.96 -26.68 36.50
N LYS A 35 -16.15 -25.66 36.19
CA LYS A 35 -15.69 -24.66 37.18
C LYS A 35 -16.65 -23.48 37.29
N LYS A 36 -17.06 -23.12 38.52
CA LYS A 36 -17.99 -22.00 38.79
C LYS A 36 -17.45 -20.63 38.36
N TRP A 37 -16.13 -20.43 38.40
CA TRP A 37 -15.47 -19.17 38.01
C TRP A 37 -15.41 -18.95 36.49
N ARG A 38 -15.61 -20.00 35.68
CA ARG A 38 -15.46 -20.00 34.22
C ARG A 38 -16.22 -18.84 33.56
N TYR A 39 -17.48 -18.64 33.95
CA TYR A 39 -18.31 -17.59 33.37
C TYR A 39 -17.73 -16.19 33.61
N LYS A 40 -17.23 -15.91 34.83
CA LYS A 40 -16.65 -14.61 35.17
C LYS A 40 -15.39 -14.34 34.33
N ILE A 41 -14.53 -15.35 34.17
CA ILE A 41 -13.30 -15.24 33.38
C ILE A 41 -13.60 -15.13 31.88
N HIS A 42 -14.47 -16.00 31.33
CA HIS A 42 -14.87 -15.92 29.92
C HIS A 42 -15.49 -14.56 29.57
N LYS A 43 -16.36 -14.02 30.45
CA LYS A 43 -16.93 -12.68 30.29
C LYS A 43 -15.85 -11.60 30.28
N LYS A 44 -14.92 -11.62 31.24
CA LYS A 44 -13.82 -10.64 31.31
C LYS A 44 -12.96 -10.68 30.05
N LEU A 45 -12.52 -11.88 29.64
CA LEU A 45 -11.69 -12.06 28.44
C LEU A 45 -12.42 -11.62 27.16
N GLY A 46 -13.72 -11.92 27.03
CA GLY A 46 -14.51 -11.46 25.89
C GLY A 46 -14.65 -9.94 25.82
N ILE A 47 -14.82 -9.26 26.97
CA ILE A 47 -14.85 -7.80 27.04
C ILE A 47 -13.47 -7.21 26.74
N THR A 48 -12.40 -7.77 27.30
CA THR A 48 -11.02 -7.34 27.01
C THR A 48 -10.72 -7.45 25.53
N ALA A 49 -11.04 -8.58 24.90
CA ALA A 49 -10.85 -8.77 23.46
C ALA A 49 -11.63 -7.74 22.63
N GLY A 50 -12.88 -7.46 23.02
CA GLY A 50 -13.70 -6.43 22.38
C GLY A 50 -13.10 -5.03 22.50
N ILE A 51 -12.68 -4.62 23.70
CA ILE A 51 -12.08 -3.29 23.93
C ILE A 51 -10.78 -3.13 23.15
N THR A 52 -9.83 -4.05 23.32
CA THR A 52 -8.54 -3.93 22.64
C THR A 52 -8.67 -4.05 21.13
N GLY A 53 -9.59 -4.89 20.63
CA GLY A 53 -9.90 -5.00 19.22
C GLY A 53 -10.49 -3.72 18.64
N VAL A 54 -11.47 -3.10 19.32
CA VAL A 54 -12.07 -1.82 18.87
C VAL A 54 -11.06 -0.69 18.92
N THR A 55 -10.25 -0.58 19.98
CA THR A 55 -9.16 0.40 20.03
C THR A 55 -8.16 0.17 18.90
N GLY A 56 -7.82 -1.08 18.61
CA GLY A 56 -6.99 -1.45 17.46
C GLY A 56 -7.58 -0.98 16.14
N LEU A 57 -8.88 -1.13 15.92
CA LEU A 57 -9.56 -0.68 14.69
C LEU A 57 -9.66 0.84 14.57
N LEU A 58 -9.88 1.56 15.67
CA LEU A 58 -9.83 3.02 15.67
C LEU A 58 -8.43 3.50 15.27
N LEU A 59 -7.39 2.83 15.78
CA LEU A 59 -6.01 3.13 15.40
C LEU A 59 -5.74 2.78 13.93
N ALA A 60 -6.27 1.65 13.44
CA ALA A 60 -6.18 1.29 12.03
C ALA A 60 -6.82 2.35 11.13
N PHE A 61 -7.99 2.86 11.53
CA PHE A 61 -8.66 3.94 10.83
C PHE A 61 -7.79 5.20 10.77
N THR A 62 -7.16 5.60 11.89
CA THR A 62 -6.24 6.74 11.89
C THR A 62 -5.03 6.52 10.99
N ILE A 63 -4.46 5.31 10.98
CA ILE A 63 -3.31 4.96 10.13
C ILE A 63 -3.70 5.10 8.66
N VAL A 64 -4.83 4.54 8.24
CA VAL A 64 -5.31 4.63 6.86
C VAL A 64 -5.62 6.08 6.50
N GLN A 65 -6.20 6.86 7.42
CA GLN A 65 -6.55 8.25 7.19
C GLN A 65 -5.33 9.15 6.94
N ILE A 66 -4.23 8.92 7.66
CA ILE A 66 -3.01 9.73 7.51
C ILE A 66 -2.11 9.24 6.37
N SER A 67 -2.22 7.98 5.94
CA SER A 67 -1.36 7.43 4.89
C SER A 67 -1.97 7.51 3.49
N SER A 68 -3.22 7.03 3.34
CA SER A 68 -3.85 6.89 2.01
C SER A 68 -5.19 7.63 1.87
N GLY A 69 -5.92 7.77 2.97
CA GLY A 69 -7.34 8.17 2.97
C GLY A 69 -8.29 7.10 2.44
N ALA A 70 -7.78 6.05 1.77
CA ALA A 70 -8.56 5.05 1.06
C ALA A 70 -9.00 3.89 1.98
N HIS A 71 -10.17 4.05 2.62
CA HIS A 71 -10.73 3.04 3.51
C HIS A 71 -11.33 1.85 2.74
N LEU A 72 -11.24 0.64 3.31
CA LEU A 72 -11.90 -0.59 2.82
C LEU A 72 -11.52 -1.04 1.39
N THR A 73 -10.38 -0.59 0.86
CA THR A 73 -9.90 -0.94 -0.48
C THR A 73 -9.16 -2.29 -0.54
N SER A 74 -8.73 -2.83 0.60
CA SER A 74 -7.91 -4.04 0.68
C SER A 74 -8.68 -5.18 1.37
N PRO A 75 -8.43 -6.45 0.99
CA PRO A 75 -8.99 -7.60 1.70
C PRO A 75 -8.73 -7.56 3.21
N HIS A 76 -7.57 -7.05 3.65
CA HIS A 76 -7.25 -6.94 5.08
C HIS A 76 -8.19 -5.96 5.80
N THR A 77 -8.46 -4.80 5.22
CA THR A 77 -9.29 -3.75 5.84
C THR A 77 -10.76 -4.13 5.86
N ILE A 78 -11.25 -4.81 4.82
CA ILE A 78 -12.60 -5.37 4.76
C ILE A 78 -12.79 -6.49 5.80
N LEU A 79 -11.87 -7.47 5.84
CA LEU A 79 -11.92 -8.56 6.82
C LEU A 79 -11.80 -8.03 8.26
N GLY A 80 -10.94 -7.03 8.47
CA GLY A 80 -10.79 -6.34 9.76
C GLY A 80 -12.08 -5.67 10.23
N ALA A 81 -12.77 -4.95 9.35
CA ALA A 81 -14.04 -4.29 9.68
C ALA A 81 -15.13 -5.31 10.07
N VAL A 82 -15.30 -6.39 9.28
CA VAL A 82 -16.27 -7.46 9.57
C VAL A 82 -15.94 -8.16 10.90
N THR A 83 -14.66 -8.48 11.12
CA THR A 83 -14.18 -9.10 12.36
C THR A 83 -14.42 -8.18 13.56
N GLY A 84 -14.15 -6.88 13.40
CA GLY A 84 -14.42 -5.84 14.39
C GLY A 84 -15.87 -5.78 14.85
N LEU A 85 -16.79 -5.79 13.89
CA LEU A 85 -18.21 -5.82 14.18
C LEU A 85 -18.57 -7.08 15.00
N LEU A 86 -18.04 -8.24 14.64
CA LEU A 86 -18.28 -9.48 15.37
C LEU A 86 -17.66 -9.49 16.78
N LEU A 87 -16.52 -8.84 16.98
CA LEU A 87 -15.90 -8.66 18.30
C LEU A 87 -16.78 -7.84 19.26
N ILE A 88 -17.66 -6.97 18.74
CA ILE A 88 -18.65 -6.24 19.53
C ILE A 88 -19.94 -7.05 19.70
N LEU A 89 -20.48 -7.59 18.61
CA LEU A 89 -21.78 -8.28 18.62
C LEU A 89 -21.75 -9.58 19.42
N THR A 90 -20.64 -10.32 19.41
CA THR A 90 -20.55 -11.63 20.08
C THR A 90 -20.63 -11.54 21.61
N PRO A 91 -19.88 -10.64 22.30
CA PRO A 91 -20.05 -10.40 23.73
C PRO A 91 -21.44 -9.89 24.10
N LEU A 92 -22.02 -8.98 23.30
CA LEU A 92 -23.37 -8.45 23.54
C LEU A 92 -24.43 -9.54 23.47
N ALA A 93 -24.39 -10.39 22.44
CA ALA A 93 -25.24 -11.57 22.33
C ALA A 93 -25.08 -12.49 23.55
N GLY A 94 -23.85 -12.67 24.04
CA GLY A 94 -23.55 -13.43 25.26
C GLY A 94 -24.22 -12.88 26.52
N LEU A 95 -24.25 -11.55 26.69
CA LEU A 95 -24.94 -10.89 27.81
C LEU A 95 -26.47 -11.06 27.73
N GLN A 96 -27.03 -11.08 26.52
CA GLN A 96 -28.47 -11.20 26.30
C GLN A 96 -29.03 -12.61 26.56
N ILE A 97 -28.18 -13.66 26.56
CA ILE A 97 -28.59 -15.06 26.87
C ILE A 97 -29.31 -15.16 28.22
N ARG A 98 -28.94 -14.34 29.21
CA ARG A 98 -29.55 -14.39 30.55
C ARG A 98 -31.00 -13.85 30.57
N LYS A 99 -31.33 -12.96 29.63
CA LYS A 99 -32.63 -12.26 29.56
C LYS A 99 -33.64 -12.98 28.66
N THR A 100 -33.18 -13.80 27.72
CA THR A 100 -34.07 -14.43 26.72
C THR A 100 -34.74 -15.72 27.21
N LYS A 101 -35.95 -15.97 26.70
CA LYS A 101 -36.66 -17.25 26.83
C LYS A 101 -36.06 -18.33 25.91
N LYS A 102 -35.51 -17.95 24.74
CA LYS A 102 -34.93 -18.87 23.74
C LYS A 102 -33.45 -19.21 24.01
N LYS A 103 -33.14 -19.64 25.24
CA LYS A 103 -31.74 -19.84 25.71
C LYS A 103 -30.94 -20.82 24.85
N LYS A 104 -31.55 -21.90 24.35
CA LYS A 104 -30.86 -22.93 23.53
C LYS A 104 -30.35 -22.34 22.21
N GLN A 105 -31.21 -21.61 21.49
CA GLN A 105 -30.86 -20.96 20.22
C GLN A 105 -29.80 -19.89 20.42
N MET A 106 -29.97 -18.99 21.40
CA MET A 106 -29.00 -17.92 21.67
C MET A 106 -27.62 -18.44 22.08
N LYS A 107 -27.55 -19.55 22.83
CA LYS A 107 -26.27 -20.21 23.15
C LYS A 107 -25.61 -20.80 21.90
N LEU A 108 -26.38 -21.36 20.98
CA LEU A 108 -25.86 -21.87 19.72
C LEU A 108 -25.29 -20.73 18.88
N SER A 109 -26.07 -19.66 18.67
CA SER A 109 -25.64 -18.47 17.92
C SER A 109 -24.40 -17.82 18.50
N HIS A 110 -24.35 -17.59 19.82
CA HIS A 110 -23.16 -17.03 20.47
C HIS A 110 -21.91 -17.89 20.26
N ARG A 111 -22.06 -19.22 20.33
CA ARG A 111 -20.95 -20.15 20.10
C ARG A 111 -20.49 -20.15 18.64
N THR A 112 -21.42 -20.21 17.69
CA THR A 112 -21.09 -20.21 16.26
C THR A 112 -20.46 -18.88 15.85
N MET A 113 -21.02 -17.75 16.30
CA MET A 113 -20.42 -16.43 16.10
C MET A 113 -19.00 -16.38 16.65
N GLY A 114 -18.77 -16.86 17.88
CA GLY A 114 -17.42 -16.88 18.47
C GLY A 114 -16.39 -17.70 17.68
N TYR A 115 -16.78 -18.85 17.12
CA TYR A 115 -15.88 -19.62 16.25
C TYR A 115 -15.65 -18.94 14.90
N ILE A 116 -16.68 -18.34 14.30
CA ILE A 116 -16.55 -17.57 13.06
C ILE A 116 -15.59 -16.40 13.28
N THR A 117 -15.73 -15.65 14.39
CA THR A 117 -14.82 -14.56 14.75
C THR A 117 -13.39 -15.06 14.90
N LEU A 118 -13.16 -16.22 15.54
CA LEU A 118 -11.82 -16.78 15.70
C LEU A 118 -11.19 -17.15 14.35
N VAL A 119 -11.96 -17.69 13.41
CA VAL A 119 -11.44 -18.00 12.07
C VAL A 119 -11.14 -16.71 11.30
N LEU A 120 -12.06 -15.74 11.31
CA LEU A 120 -11.89 -14.48 10.59
C LEU A 120 -10.72 -13.66 11.12
N ILE A 121 -10.49 -13.60 12.45
CA ILE A 121 -9.37 -12.86 13.00
C ILE A 121 -8.02 -13.49 12.62
N ILE A 122 -7.94 -14.83 12.50
CA ILE A 122 -6.75 -15.51 11.99
C ILE A 122 -6.49 -15.12 10.54
N PHE A 123 -7.50 -15.20 9.66
CA PHE A 123 -7.36 -14.75 8.27
C PHE A 123 -7.02 -13.27 8.16
N THR A 124 -7.61 -12.42 9.01
CA THR A 124 -7.32 -10.98 9.07
C THR A 124 -5.87 -10.72 9.44
N ILE A 125 -5.36 -11.38 10.50
CA ILE A 125 -3.96 -11.25 10.94
C ILE A 125 -3.01 -11.76 9.86
N LEU A 126 -3.28 -12.92 9.26
CA LEU A 126 -2.48 -13.46 8.17
C LEU A 126 -2.47 -12.52 6.96
N SER A 127 -3.63 -12.00 6.57
CA SER A 127 -3.73 -11.00 5.50
C SER A 127 -2.98 -9.72 5.84
N GLY A 128 -2.96 -9.31 7.11
CA GLY A 128 -2.19 -8.14 7.57
C GLY A 128 -0.68 -8.39 7.52
N LEU A 129 -0.22 -9.56 7.96
CA LEU A 129 1.20 -9.94 7.89
C LEU A 129 1.69 -10.13 6.44
N LEU A 130 0.81 -10.57 5.54
CA LEU A 130 1.08 -10.60 4.10
C LEU A 130 1.15 -9.17 3.52
N PHE A 131 0.22 -8.31 3.93
CA PHE A 131 0.19 -6.91 3.49
C PHE A 131 1.43 -6.14 3.91
N THR A 132 1.94 -6.38 5.14
CA THR A 132 3.21 -5.81 5.59
C THR A 132 4.44 -6.48 4.98
N GLY A 133 4.31 -7.50 4.13
CA GLY A 133 5.47 -8.18 3.53
C GLY A 133 6.35 -8.96 4.52
N ILE A 134 5.97 -9.04 5.81
CA ILE A 134 6.63 -9.88 6.81
C ILE A 134 6.48 -11.35 6.44
N LEU A 135 5.27 -11.73 5.99
CA LEU A 135 5.00 -13.03 5.41
C LEU A 135 5.07 -12.91 3.89
N ARG A 136 5.99 -13.63 3.24
CA ARG A 136 6.11 -13.68 1.78
C ARG A 136 5.68 -15.05 1.27
N LEU A 137 4.68 -15.09 0.40
CA LEU A 137 4.37 -16.31 -0.33
C LEU A 137 5.39 -16.48 -1.46
N PRO A 138 5.93 -17.70 -1.70
CA PRO A 138 6.84 -17.94 -2.81
C PRO A 138 6.11 -17.64 -4.13
N ILE A 139 6.50 -16.57 -4.81
CA ILE A 139 5.97 -16.20 -6.12
C ILE A 139 6.55 -17.20 -7.14
N SER A 140 5.69 -17.97 -7.80
CA SER A 140 6.07 -18.74 -8.98
C SER A 140 6.52 -17.76 -10.08
N LYS A 141 7.78 -17.82 -10.48
CA LYS A 141 8.34 -17.00 -11.57
C LYS A 141 7.64 -17.39 -12.89
N SER A 142 6.76 -16.54 -13.38
CA SER A 142 6.36 -16.53 -14.80
C SER A 142 6.40 -15.10 -15.27
N GLY A 143 7.53 -14.75 -15.90
CA GLY A 143 7.74 -13.49 -16.59
C GLY A 143 8.44 -13.80 -17.89
N THR A 144 7.66 -13.90 -18.96
CA THR A 144 8.11 -14.06 -20.34
C THR A 144 8.87 -12.80 -20.75
N VAL A 145 10.18 -12.94 -21.00
CA VAL A 145 11.00 -11.87 -21.58
C VAL A 145 10.66 -11.81 -23.07
N VAL A 146 9.92 -10.79 -23.49
CA VAL A 146 9.73 -10.49 -24.92
C VAL A 146 10.88 -9.56 -25.34
N SER A 147 11.76 -10.08 -26.19
CA SER A 147 12.90 -9.37 -26.75
C SER A 147 12.42 -8.41 -27.86
N ALA A 148 12.68 -7.11 -27.71
CA ALA A 148 12.37 -6.10 -28.72
C ALA A 148 13.37 -6.18 -29.89
N LYS A 149 12.82 -6.18 -31.11
CA LYS A 149 13.54 -6.31 -32.38
C LYS A 149 13.86 -4.92 -32.93
N THR A 150 15.14 -4.64 -33.14
CA THR A 150 15.66 -3.44 -33.80
C THR A 150 15.15 -3.36 -35.25
N VAL A 151 14.51 -2.25 -35.62
CA VAL A 151 14.20 -1.91 -37.02
C VAL A 151 15.01 -0.66 -37.38
N VAL A 152 15.91 -0.82 -38.34
CA VAL A 152 16.65 0.25 -39.01
C VAL A 152 15.76 0.83 -40.10
N SER A 153 15.66 2.16 -40.20
CA SER A 153 15.34 2.83 -41.46
C SER A 153 15.95 4.22 -41.53
N SER A 154 16.77 4.40 -42.56
CA SER A 154 17.33 5.65 -43.09
C SER A 154 16.29 6.51 -43.81
N GLY A 155 16.48 7.84 -43.81
CA GLY A 155 15.90 8.74 -44.83
C GLY A 155 15.65 10.17 -44.35
N GLN A 156 16.41 11.13 -44.89
CA GLN A 156 16.40 12.56 -44.62
C GLN A 156 15.21 13.32 -45.23
N GLY A 157 14.85 14.46 -44.62
CA GLY A 157 14.05 15.54 -45.20
C GLY A 157 13.73 16.63 -44.18
N GLU A 158 14.46 17.76 -44.23
CA GLU A 158 14.28 18.95 -43.38
C GLU A 158 12.94 19.68 -43.66
N GLN A 159 12.26 20.12 -42.59
CA GLN A 159 11.80 21.51 -42.44
C GLN A 159 11.40 21.81 -40.99
N GLN A 160 11.93 22.91 -40.47
CA GLN A 160 11.85 23.40 -39.09
C GLN A 160 10.43 23.86 -38.70
N SER A 161 9.96 23.46 -37.50
CA SER A 161 9.41 24.36 -36.48
C SER A 161 8.94 23.60 -35.24
N VAL A 162 9.29 24.15 -34.07
CA VAL A 162 8.88 23.78 -32.69
C VAL A 162 9.61 22.56 -32.10
N SER A 163 10.53 22.86 -31.17
CA SER A 163 11.29 21.92 -30.35
C SER A 163 10.35 21.06 -29.50
N SER A 164 10.06 19.86 -29.98
CA SER A 164 9.62 18.74 -29.17
C SER A 164 10.88 17.96 -28.80
N SER A 165 11.31 18.10 -27.54
CA SER A 165 12.43 17.38 -26.94
C SER A 165 12.06 15.90 -26.77
N SER A 166 12.07 15.13 -27.86
CA SER A 166 11.66 13.72 -27.80
C SER A 166 12.59 12.91 -26.89
N PHE A 167 12.06 12.28 -25.86
CA PHE A 167 12.71 11.32 -24.96
C PHE A 167 13.09 9.98 -25.66
N SER A 168 13.41 10.00 -26.95
CA SER A 168 13.32 8.85 -27.85
C SER A 168 14.49 7.85 -27.77
N GLU A 169 15.54 8.12 -27.00
CA GLU A 169 16.72 7.24 -26.95
C GLU A 169 16.56 6.05 -25.99
N ASN A 170 15.98 6.24 -24.80
CA ASN A 170 15.79 5.18 -23.81
C ASN A 170 14.34 5.08 -23.37
N GLN A 171 13.71 3.92 -23.57
CA GLN A 171 12.31 3.69 -23.16
C GLN A 171 12.05 2.25 -22.75
N ILE A 172 11.07 2.06 -21.86
CA ILE A 172 10.56 0.75 -21.44
C ILE A 172 9.07 0.82 -21.14
N GLU A 173 8.33 -0.24 -21.47
CA GLU A 173 6.92 -0.37 -21.09
C GLU A 173 6.76 -1.43 -19.99
N VAL A 174 6.21 -1.03 -18.84
CA VAL A 174 5.99 -1.91 -17.69
C VAL A 174 4.56 -1.73 -17.20
N ALA A 175 3.80 -2.83 -17.16
CA ALA A 175 2.41 -2.83 -16.73
C ALA A 175 1.49 -1.87 -17.51
N GLY A 176 1.88 -1.44 -18.72
CA GLY A 176 1.16 -0.45 -19.54
C GLY A 176 1.65 0.99 -19.34
N ILE A 177 2.58 1.22 -18.41
CA ILE A 177 3.25 2.52 -18.25
C ILE A 177 4.45 2.54 -19.18
N LEU A 178 4.51 3.52 -20.08
CA LEU A 178 5.70 3.84 -20.84
C LEU A 178 6.55 4.81 -20.03
N PHE A 179 7.80 4.42 -19.76
CA PHE A 179 8.80 5.31 -19.17
C PHE A 179 9.91 5.55 -20.19
N SER A 180 10.15 6.82 -20.51
CA SER A 180 11.21 7.27 -21.41
C SER A 180 12.13 8.22 -20.68
N TRP A 181 13.44 8.16 -20.89
CA TRP A 181 14.39 9.01 -20.17
C TRP A 181 15.61 9.40 -20.98
N ARG A 182 16.27 10.48 -20.53
CA ARG A 182 17.62 10.85 -20.95
C ARG A 182 18.41 11.39 -19.77
N ILE A 183 19.74 11.29 -19.90
CA ILE A 183 20.68 11.85 -18.94
C ILE A 183 21.34 13.06 -19.57
N GLU A 184 21.17 14.23 -18.98
CA GLU A 184 21.72 15.48 -19.51
C GLU A 184 22.17 16.38 -18.36
N ASN A 185 23.40 16.92 -18.45
CA ASN A 185 23.95 17.90 -17.50
C ASN A 185 23.86 17.49 -16.01
N GLY A 186 23.95 16.18 -15.71
CA GLY A 186 23.85 15.68 -14.34
C GLY A 186 22.43 15.48 -13.82
N TYR A 187 21.44 15.48 -14.71
CA TYR A 187 20.04 15.24 -14.40
C TYR A 187 19.48 14.04 -15.17
N LEU A 188 18.56 13.33 -14.52
CA LEU A 188 17.63 12.41 -15.14
C LEU A 188 16.38 13.20 -15.56
N GLU A 189 16.16 13.33 -16.85
CA GLU A 189 14.88 13.81 -17.37
C GLU A 189 14.04 12.61 -17.78
N GLY A 190 12.84 12.50 -17.23
CA GLY A 190 11.94 11.38 -17.43
C GLY A 190 10.57 11.81 -17.94
N GLU A 191 9.96 10.96 -18.75
CA GLU A 191 8.55 11.02 -19.15
C GLU A 191 7.86 9.71 -18.76
N LEU A 192 6.77 9.83 -18.02
CA LEU A 192 5.87 8.74 -17.68
C LEU A 192 4.56 8.92 -18.43
N LYS A 193 4.12 7.88 -19.15
CA LYS A 193 2.81 7.83 -19.78
C LYS A 193 2.05 6.60 -19.31
N SER A 194 0.87 6.80 -18.73
CA SER A 194 0.00 5.71 -18.27
C SER A 194 -1.35 5.74 -19.00
N PRO A 195 -2.05 4.60 -19.11
CA PRO A 195 -3.41 4.53 -19.63
C PRO A 195 -4.45 4.93 -18.56
N GLY A 196 -4.03 5.19 -17.32
CA GLY A 196 -4.90 5.74 -16.28
C GLY A 196 -5.16 7.22 -16.49
N LYS A 197 -6.24 7.71 -15.87
CA LYS A 197 -6.63 9.13 -15.84
C LYS A 197 -6.48 9.69 -14.43
N GLY A 198 -5.26 9.61 -13.92
CA GLY A 198 -4.95 9.86 -12.53
C GLY A 198 -3.45 9.84 -12.36
N TRP A 199 -3.00 9.59 -11.13
CA TRP A 199 -1.57 9.59 -10.88
C TRP A 199 -0.81 8.47 -11.62
N VAL A 200 0.42 8.76 -12.04
CA VAL A 200 1.44 7.83 -12.53
C VAL A 200 2.73 8.04 -11.74
N ALA A 201 3.43 6.95 -11.43
CA ALA A 201 4.64 7.00 -10.62
C ALA A 201 5.72 6.02 -11.07
N VAL A 202 6.97 6.40 -10.80
CA VAL A 202 8.16 5.56 -10.84
C VAL A 202 8.86 5.62 -9.49
N GLY A 203 9.34 4.47 -9.00
CA GLY A 203 10.13 4.36 -7.78
C GLY A 203 11.47 3.70 -8.07
N PHE A 204 12.56 4.36 -7.72
CA PHE A 204 13.92 3.96 -7.98
C PHE A 204 14.53 3.23 -6.79
N ASN A 205 15.27 2.17 -7.09
CA ASN A 205 16.09 1.40 -6.14
C ASN A 205 15.39 0.97 -4.82
N PRO A 206 14.17 0.39 -4.85
CA PRO A 206 13.52 -0.09 -3.62
C PRO A 206 14.35 -1.17 -2.92
N GLU A 207 14.47 -1.05 -1.59
CA GLU A 207 15.08 -2.07 -0.73
C GLU A 207 14.12 -3.24 -0.50
N ASN A 208 12.85 -2.93 -0.18
CA ASN A 208 11.85 -3.94 0.12
C ASN A 208 10.41 -3.48 -0.19
N LEU A 209 9.82 -4.07 -1.24
CA LEU A 209 8.53 -3.64 -1.79
C LEU A 209 8.60 -2.16 -2.21
N MET A 210 7.93 -1.25 -1.50
CA MET A 210 8.07 0.19 -1.69
C MET A 210 9.12 0.81 -0.77
N GLN A 211 9.51 0.11 0.30
CA GLN A 211 10.40 0.67 1.31
C GLN A 211 11.76 1.02 0.70
N GLY A 212 12.20 2.24 0.97
CA GLY A 212 13.47 2.77 0.50
C GLY A 212 13.50 3.12 -0.97
N ALA A 213 12.37 3.11 -1.69
CA ALA A 213 12.35 3.66 -3.04
C ALA A 213 12.29 5.18 -3.00
N ASP A 214 13.04 5.80 -3.90
CA ASP A 214 12.97 7.22 -4.27
C ASP A 214 11.92 7.36 -5.37
N PHE A 215 10.81 8.02 -5.10
CA PHE A 215 9.64 8.08 -5.96
C PHE A 215 9.47 9.45 -6.61
N VAL A 216 9.16 9.39 -7.89
CA VAL A 216 8.52 10.50 -8.62
C VAL A 216 7.08 10.09 -8.87
N ILE A 217 6.13 10.82 -8.31
CA ILE A 217 4.69 10.62 -8.53
C ILE A 217 4.06 11.90 -9.07
N GLY A 218 3.18 11.79 -10.07
CA GLY A 218 2.46 12.95 -10.58
C GLY A 218 1.13 12.63 -11.25
N TYR A 219 0.26 13.63 -11.32
CA TYR A 219 -1.06 13.58 -11.95
C TYR A 219 -1.38 14.93 -12.62
N VAL A 220 -2.52 15.00 -13.32
CA VAL A 220 -2.98 16.22 -13.97
C VAL A 220 -4.41 16.51 -13.52
N GLU A 221 -4.62 17.67 -12.88
CA GLU A 221 -5.94 18.11 -12.42
C GLU A 221 -6.23 19.51 -12.98
N ASP A 222 -7.39 19.69 -13.60
CA ASP A 222 -7.82 20.95 -14.22
C ASP A 222 -6.80 21.58 -15.19
N GLY A 223 -6.05 20.72 -15.91
CA GLY A 223 -5.01 21.14 -16.85
C GLY A 223 -3.69 21.56 -16.21
N ASN A 224 -3.56 21.46 -14.89
CA ASN A 224 -2.32 21.69 -14.15
C ASN A 224 -1.62 20.37 -13.86
N VAL A 225 -0.30 20.34 -14.03
CA VAL A 225 0.53 19.16 -13.75
C VAL A 225 1.06 19.26 -12.34
N TYR A 226 0.84 18.21 -11.54
CA TYR A 226 1.34 18.10 -10.18
C TYR A 226 2.32 16.94 -10.13
N VAL A 227 3.54 17.19 -9.65
CA VAL A 227 4.57 16.17 -9.41
C VAL A 227 5.11 16.37 -8.00
N ARG A 228 5.50 15.29 -7.34
CA ARG A 228 6.02 15.31 -5.99
C ARG A 228 7.13 14.27 -5.81
N ASP A 229 8.12 14.66 -5.03
CA ASP A 229 9.22 13.83 -4.53
C ASP A 229 8.78 13.10 -3.26
N ASP A 230 8.81 11.78 -3.34
CA ASP A 230 8.32 10.90 -2.30
C ASP A 230 9.32 9.82 -1.95
N TYR A 231 9.33 9.44 -0.68
CA TYR A 231 10.16 8.35 -0.19
C TYR A 231 9.30 7.19 0.23
N GLY A 232 9.77 5.98 -0.08
CA GLY A 232 9.26 4.72 0.40
C GLY A 232 9.40 4.56 1.91
N SER A 233 8.56 5.24 2.68
CA SER A 233 8.57 5.25 4.14
C SER A 233 8.32 3.88 4.76
N TRP A 234 7.63 2.99 4.03
CA TRP A 234 7.38 1.62 4.47
C TRP A 234 7.17 0.65 3.31
N TYR A 235 6.93 -0.63 3.64
CA TYR A 235 6.74 -1.69 2.66
C TYR A 235 5.64 -1.42 1.63
N THR A 236 4.60 -0.68 2.00
CA THR A 236 3.45 -0.39 1.14
C THR A 236 2.94 1.04 1.29
N SER A 237 3.79 1.93 1.79
CA SER A 237 3.49 3.35 1.91
C SER A 237 4.69 4.17 1.48
N HIS A 238 4.39 5.38 1.07
CA HIS A 238 5.35 6.42 0.79
C HIS A 238 4.80 7.71 1.39
N ASP A 239 5.69 8.64 1.69
CA ASP A 239 5.38 9.96 2.22
C ASP A 239 6.25 10.97 1.46
N SER A 240 5.82 12.23 1.35
CA SER A 240 6.62 13.23 0.64
C SER A 240 7.92 13.50 1.40
N ASP A 241 9.00 13.80 0.69
CA ASP A 241 10.32 13.97 1.28
C ASP A 241 10.36 15.13 2.27
N ILE A 242 9.70 16.24 1.94
CA ILE A 242 9.47 17.38 2.85
C ILE A 242 8.85 16.96 4.20
N SER A 243 7.92 16.01 4.19
CA SER A 243 7.27 15.52 5.42
C SER A 243 8.18 14.62 6.25
N MET A 244 9.23 14.10 5.62
CA MET A 244 10.26 13.24 6.19
C MET A 244 11.58 13.97 6.48
N ASN A 245 11.57 15.31 6.50
CA ASN A 245 12.74 16.17 6.69
C ASN A 245 13.79 16.09 5.55
N GLY A 246 13.38 15.63 4.37
CA GLY A 246 14.14 15.73 3.12
C GLY A 246 13.88 17.05 2.37
N SER A 247 14.28 17.09 1.11
CA SER A 247 14.08 18.16 0.13
C SER A 247 13.13 17.74 -0.99
N GLU A 248 12.62 18.72 -1.73
CA GLU A 248 11.89 18.45 -2.97
C GLU A 248 12.87 18.77 -4.10
N ASP A 249 13.40 17.74 -4.76
CA ASP A 249 14.46 17.88 -5.74
C ASP A 249 13.98 17.59 -7.17
N ILE A 250 12.67 17.59 -7.39
CA ILE A 250 12.04 17.40 -8.70
C ILE A 250 11.61 18.72 -9.32
N GLU A 251 12.01 18.93 -10.57
CA GLU A 251 11.52 20.01 -11.43
C GLU A 251 10.46 19.47 -12.41
N VAL A 252 9.31 20.14 -12.48
CA VAL A 252 8.21 19.80 -13.41
C VAL A 252 8.52 20.37 -14.79
N LEU A 253 8.71 19.50 -15.78
CA LEU A 253 8.97 19.92 -17.17
C LEU A 253 7.68 20.08 -17.98
N GLY A 254 6.63 19.34 -17.62
CA GLY A 254 5.36 19.37 -18.32
C GLY A 254 4.53 18.11 -18.12
N GLY A 255 3.47 17.98 -18.89
CA GLY A 255 2.53 16.87 -18.79
C GLY A 255 1.16 17.25 -19.32
N GLY A 256 0.24 16.28 -19.32
CA GLY A 256 -1.12 16.45 -19.76
C GLY A 256 -1.92 15.16 -19.61
N GLU A 257 -3.24 15.29 -19.67
CA GLU A 257 -4.14 14.15 -19.68
C GLU A 257 -5.08 14.24 -20.88
N ASP A 258 -5.23 13.14 -21.60
CA ASP A 258 -6.11 13.03 -22.75
C ASP A 258 -6.86 11.68 -22.77
N GLU A 259 -7.44 11.31 -23.92
CA GLU A 259 -8.13 10.02 -24.08
C GLU A 259 -7.20 8.80 -23.93
N SER A 260 -5.91 8.98 -24.17
CA SER A 260 -4.88 7.95 -24.03
C SER A 260 -4.35 7.79 -22.60
N GLY A 261 -4.67 8.74 -21.71
CA GLY A 261 -4.35 8.73 -20.29
C GLY A 261 -3.42 9.87 -19.87
N THR A 262 -2.81 9.74 -18.71
CA THR A 262 -1.97 10.77 -18.08
C THR A 262 -0.51 10.67 -18.51
N THR A 263 0.09 11.81 -18.84
CA THR A 263 1.52 11.99 -19.15
C THR A 263 2.13 12.99 -18.18
N VAL A 264 3.28 12.66 -17.59
CA VAL A 264 4.04 13.51 -16.66
C VAL A 264 5.50 13.54 -17.09
N GLN A 265 6.07 14.75 -17.16
CA GLN A 265 7.48 14.99 -17.50
C GLN A 265 8.17 15.71 -16.35
N PHE A 266 9.33 15.20 -15.96
CA PHE A 266 10.06 15.69 -14.79
C PHE A 266 11.58 15.68 -15.03
N ARG A 267 12.29 16.42 -14.19
CA ARG A 267 13.75 16.39 -14.08
C ARG A 267 14.11 16.18 -12.61
N LYS A 268 15.01 15.22 -12.35
CA LYS A 268 15.58 14.94 -11.02
C LYS A 268 17.13 14.92 -11.12
N PRO A 269 17.87 15.50 -10.16
CA PRO A 269 19.34 15.39 -10.17
C PRO A 269 19.79 13.94 -10.03
N LEU A 270 20.91 13.57 -10.65
CA LEU A 270 21.49 12.22 -10.49
C LEU A 270 22.01 11.97 -9.07
N SER A 271 22.24 13.02 -8.29
CA SER A 271 22.62 12.96 -6.89
C SER A 271 22.12 14.23 -6.21
N SER A 272 21.41 14.07 -5.09
CA SER A 272 21.08 15.15 -4.18
C SER A 272 21.86 14.98 -2.86
N GLU A 273 21.74 15.96 -1.97
CA GLU A 273 22.21 15.84 -0.58
C GLU A 273 21.12 15.27 0.35
N ASP A 274 19.96 14.87 -0.21
CA ASP A 274 18.87 14.27 0.55
C ASP A 274 19.21 12.82 0.95
N ALA A 275 18.93 12.49 2.21
CA ALA A 275 19.09 11.14 2.73
C ALA A 275 18.01 10.16 2.23
N ASN A 276 16.91 10.67 1.67
CA ASN A 276 15.81 9.89 1.10
C ASN A 276 16.02 9.55 -0.39
N ASP A 277 16.93 10.25 -1.06
CA ASP A 277 17.22 10.05 -2.48
C ASP A 277 18.30 9.01 -2.74
N HIS A 278 18.21 8.36 -3.89
CA HIS A 278 19.28 7.48 -4.38
C HIS A 278 20.19 8.20 -5.36
N THR A 279 21.50 7.98 -5.21
CA THR A 279 22.47 8.37 -6.25
C THR A 279 22.33 7.46 -7.47
N PHE A 280 22.12 8.05 -8.64
CA PHE A 280 22.08 7.37 -9.93
C PHE A 280 23.48 7.28 -10.54
N THR A 281 24.09 6.09 -10.46
CA THR A 281 25.38 5.83 -11.12
C THR A 281 25.16 5.37 -12.56
N ILE A 282 25.69 6.12 -13.53
CA ILE A 282 25.60 5.74 -14.95
C ILE A 282 26.28 4.38 -15.19
N GLY A 283 25.57 3.50 -15.89
CA GLY A 283 25.97 2.12 -16.16
C GLY A 283 25.59 1.12 -15.06
N GLU A 284 25.08 1.55 -13.90
CA GLU A 284 24.56 0.67 -12.85
C GLU A 284 23.14 0.20 -13.18
N GLU A 285 22.87 -1.09 -12.91
CA GLU A 285 21.53 -1.66 -13.11
C GLU A 285 20.78 -1.71 -11.76
N ILE A 286 19.76 -0.88 -11.62
CA ILE A 286 18.95 -0.77 -10.40
C ILE A 286 17.53 -1.32 -10.60
N PRO A 287 16.89 -1.88 -9.55
CA PRO A 287 15.47 -2.21 -9.60
C PRO A 287 14.62 -0.93 -9.69
N VAL A 288 13.56 -0.98 -10.49
CA VAL A 288 12.62 0.14 -10.65
C VAL A 288 11.19 -0.40 -10.59
N ILE A 289 10.32 0.27 -9.85
CA ILE A 289 8.90 -0.06 -9.69
C ILE A 289 8.04 1.03 -10.32
N PHE A 290 6.89 0.65 -10.83
CA PHE A 290 5.97 1.54 -11.53
C PHE A 290 4.54 1.27 -11.07
N ALA A 291 3.72 2.31 -10.99
CA ALA A 291 2.31 2.20 -10.70
C ALA A 291 1.51 3.37 -11.28
N TYR A 292 0.21 3.17 -11.49
CA TYR A 292 -0.71 4.25 -11.88
C TYR A 292 -2.11 4.01 -11.30
N SER A 293 -2.94 5.06 -11.27
CA SER A 293 -4.34 5.03 -10.83
C SER A 293 -5.26 5.83 -11.77
N ASN A 294 -6.55 5.93 -11.40
CA ASN A 294 -7.56 6.81 -11.99
C ASN A 294 -8.01 7.88 -10.97
N GLU A 295 -7.20 8.13 -9.94
CA GLU A 295 -7.46 9.14 -8.92
C GLU A 295 -6.39 10.22 -9.03
N ASP A 296 -6.80 11.49 -9.05
CA ASP A 296 -5.92 12.66 -9.02
C ASP A 296 -5.50 12.95 -7.57
N SER A 297 -4.60 12.11 -7.06
CA SER A 297 -4.14 12.19 -5.68
C SER A 297 -2.79 11.52 -5.55
N PHE A 298 -1.91 12.06 -4.70
CA PHE A 298 -0.66 11.39 -4.38
C PHE A 298 -0.82 10.14 -3.51
N THR A 299 -1.99 9.90 -2.91
CA THR A 299 -2.18 8.83 -1.93
C THR A 299 -3.21 7.78 -2.36
N GLY A 300 -3.78 7.93 -3.55
CA GLY A 300 -4.78 7.03 -4.12
C GLY A 300 -4.23 5.62 -4.36
N MET A 301 -5.07 4.59 -4.28
CA MET A 301 -4.61 3.21 -4.49
C MET A 301 -4.30 2.96 -5.97
N HIS A 302 -3.19 2.29 -6.26
CA HIS A 302 -2.82 1.95 -7.63
C HIS A 302 -3.82 0.96 -8.26
N LEU A 303 -4.16 1.16 -9.53
CA LEU A 303 -4.92 0.19 -10.32
C LEU A 303 -4.05 -0.95 -10.80
N LYS A 304 -2.84 -0.61 -11.26
CA LYS A 304 -1.88 -1.59 -11.75
C LYS A 304 -0.48 -1.15 -11.38
N LYS A 305 0.39 -2.13 -11.19
CA LYS A 305 1.80 -1.93 -10.86
C LYS A 305 2.68 -2.95 -11.56
N GLY A 306 3.93 -2.60 -11.76
CA GLY A 306 4.94 -3.48 -12.30
C GLY A 306 6.33 -3.16 -11.76
N LYS A 307 7.29 -4.00 -12.11
CA LYS A 307 8.68 -3.83 -11.71
C LYS A 307 9.60 -4.34 -12.81
N THR A 308 10.74 -3.71 -12.95
CA THR A 308 11.80 -4.11 -13.88
C THR A 308 13.15 -3.74 -13.29
N LYS A 309 14.21 -3.91 -14.07
CA LYS A 309 15.50 -3.30 -13.79
C LYS A 309 15.86 -2.38 -14.95
N ILE A 310 16.49 -1.25 -14.63
CA ILE A 310 16.94 -0.26 -15.60
C ILE A 310 18.41 -0.01 -15.38
N ARG A 311 19.15 0.14 -16.49
CA ARG A 311 20.52 0.62 -16.52
C ARG A 311 20.51 2.02 -17.14
N PHE A 312 20.88 3.03 -16.35
CA PHE A 312 20.91 4.43 -16.76
C PHE A 312 22.23 4.78 -17.48
#